data_AF-A0A5K0V8T6-F1
#
_entry.id   AF-A0A5K0V8T6-F1
#
_cell.length_a   1.000
_cell.length_b   1.000
_cell.length_c   1.000
_cell.angle_alpha   90.00
_cell.angle_beta   90.00
_cell.angle_gamma   90.00
#
_symmetry.space_group_name_H-M   'P 1'
#
loop_
_entity.id
_entity.type
_entity.pdbx_description
1 polymer ?
#
loop_
_entity_poly.entity_id
_entity_poly.type
_entity_poly.pdbx_seq_one_letter_code
_entity_poly.pdbx_strand_id
1 'polypeptide(L)'
;FDPNGRQCLTMAGYRRIGEILRDLANVHSKGRMLIVQEGGYHVTYSAYCVHATLEGVLHLPVPLLPDPIACYPEDEALPVKVIDSIKEYWKKNVAFLQEEDKPM
;
A
#
# COMPACT_ATOMS: atom_id res chain seq x y z
N PHE A 1 -3.37 -8.22 12.57
CA PHE A 1 -3.50 -6.83 13.04
C PHE A 1 -2.24 -6.37 13.71
N ASP A 2 -1.76 -5.17 13.38
CA ASP A 2 -0.76 -4.49 14.20
C ASP A 2 -1.46 -3.93 15.46
N PRO A 3 -0.96 -4.17 16.68
CA PRO A 3 -1.63 -3.71 17.90
C PRO A 3 -1.75 -2.18 17.99
N ASN A 4 -0.89 -1.44 17.29
CA ASN A 4 -0.88 0.03 17.27
C ASN A 4 -1.64 0.61 16.07
N GLY A 5 -2.16 -0.25 15.18
CA GLY A 5 -2.91 0.14 14.00
C GLY A 5 -4.33 -0.44 13.97
N ARG A 6 -5.20 0.16 13.18
CA ARG A 6 -6.53 -0.39 12.84
C ARG A 6 -6.70 -0.61 11.34
N GLN A 7 -5.59 -0.62 10.62
CA GLN A 7 -5.53 -0.83 9.18
C GLN A 7 -5.38 -2.32 8.87
N CYS A 8 -5.94 -2.76 7.75
CA CYS A 8 -5.97 -4.16 7.33
C CYS A 8 -5.14 -4.41 6.06
N LEU A 9 -3.93 -3.83 5.98
CA LEU A 9 -3.03 -4.10 4.84
C LEU A 9 -2.49 -5.52 4.89
N THR A 10 -2.57 -6.22 3.76
CA THR A 10 -2.00 -7.55 3.53
C THR A 10 -0.63 -7.47 2.85
N MET A 11 0.09 -8.59 2.73
CA MET A 11 1.33 -8.65 1.95
C MET A 11 1.13 -8.16 0.51
N ALA A 12 0.01 -8.51 -0.13
CA ALA A 12 -0.31 -8.05 -1.47
C ALA A 12 -0.44 -6.52 -1.57
N GLY A 13 -1.04 -5.88 -0.55
CA GLY A 13 -1.12 -4.43 -0.47
C GLY A 13 0.25 -3.77 -0.31
N TYR A 14 1.09 -4.29 0.60
CA TYR A 14 2.47 -3.81 0.79
C TYR A 14 3.33 -3.96 -0.46
N ARG A 15 3.21 -5.10 -1.14
CA ARG A 15 3.88 -5.34 -2.42
C ARG A 15 3.47 -4.33 -3.47
N ARG A 16 2.15 -4.06 -3.61
CA ARG A 16 1.65 -3.07 -4.57
C ARG A 16 2.19 -1.67 -4.31
N ILE A 17 2.31 -1.28 -3.03
CA ILE A 17 2.95 -0.02 -2.64
C ILE A 17 4.40 0.02 -3.12
N GLY A 18 5.16 -1.07 -2.91
CA GLY A 18 6.54 -1.18 -3.39
C GLY A 18 6.69 -1.00 -4.91
N GLU A 19 5.79 -1.60 -5.69
CA GLU A 19 5.75 -1.45 -7.15
C GLU A 19 5.50 0.01 -7.56
N ILE A 20 4.50 0.67 -6.96
CA ILE A 20 4.18 2.07 -7.21
C ILE A 20 5.39 2.96 -6.90
N LEU A 21 6.06 2.73 -5.76
CA LEU A 21 7.26 3.49 -5.39
C LEU A 21 8.38 3.31 -6.42
N ARG A 22 8.60 2.08 -6.90
CA ARG A 22 9.61 1.81 -7.94
C ARG A 22 9.29 2.54 -9.23
N ASP A 23 8.04 2.50 -9.67
CA ASP A 23 7.58 3.19 -10.88
C ASP A 23 7.85 4.71 -10.76
N LEU A 24 7.45 5.31 -9.64
CA LEU A 24 7.70 6.73 -9.37
C LEU A 24 9.20 7.06 -9.32
N ALA A 25 10.02 6.21 -8.71
CA ALA A 25 11.47 6.42 -8.66
C ALA A 25 12.10 6.35 -10.07
N ASN A 26 11.65 5.43 -10.91
CA ASN A 26 12.13 5.33 -12.30
C ASN A 26 11.84 6.62 -13.07
N VAL A 27 10.62 7.18 -12.91
CA VAL A 27 10.21 8.42 -13.59
C VAL A 27 10.94 9.65 -13.04
N HIS A 28 11.02 9.79 -11.72
CA HIS A 28 11.38 11.08 -11.09
C HIS A 28 12.80 11.13 -10.51
N SER A 29 13.44 9.99 -10.26
CA SER A 29 14.74 9.93 -9.57
C SER A 29 15.79 9.03 -10.24
N LYS A 30 15.57 8.64 -11.51
CA LYS A 30 16.43 7.67 -12.23
C LYS A 30 16.59 6.37 -11.44
N GLY A 31 15.51 5.90 -10.83
CA GLY A 31 15.45 4.67 -10.05
C GLY A 31 16.08 4.73 -8.65
N ARG A 32 16.55 5.91 -8.20
CA ARG A 32 17.13 6.07 -6.86
C ARG A 32 16.04 6.13 -5.80
N MET A 33 16.15 5.30 -4.78
CA MET A 33 15.22 5.23 -3.67
C MET A 33 15.97 4.89 -2.38
N LEU A 34 15.56 5.47 -1.27
CA LEU A 34 15.95 5.10 0.08
C LEU A 34 14.67 4.72 0.84
N ILE A 35 14.66 3.54 1.44
CA ILE A 35 13.56 3.06 2.30
C ILE A 35 14.12 2.95 3.70
N VAL A 36 13.43 3.55 4.67
CA VAL A 36 13.82 3.54 6.08
C VAL A 36 12.71 2.81 6.85
N GLN A 37 13.11 1.82 7.64
CA GLN A 37 12.17 1.07 8.48
C GLN A 37 11.74 1.92 9.67
N GLU A 38 10.43 2.07 9.84
CA GLU A 38 9.82 2.79 10.96
C GLU A 38 9.22 1.79 11.96
N GLY A 39 7.89 1.80 12.13
CA GLY A 39 7.16 0.89 13.01
C GLY A 39 6.95 -0.52 12.45
N GLY A 40 6.05 -1.26 13.11
CA GLY A 40 5.73 -2.65 12.78
C GLY A 40 5.81 -3.52 14.02
N TYR A 41 4.73 -3.55 14.80
CA TYR A 41 4.69 -4.11 16.15
C TYR A 41 4.10 -5.52 16.19
N HIS A 42 3.51 -6.00 15.10
CA HIS A 42 3.17 -7.42 14.95
C HIS A 42 4.41 -8.23 14.53
N VAL A 43 5.23 -8.61 15.51
CA VAL A 43 6.57 -9.23 15.33
C VAL A 43 6.65 -10.21 14.16
N THR A 44 5.70 -11.15 14.06
CA THR A 44 5.70 -12.17 12.99
C THR A 44 5.31 -11.62 11.62
N TYR A 45 4.37 -10.69 11.56
CA TYR A 45 3.80 -10.24 10.28
C TYR A 45 4.53 -9.04 9.68
N SER A 46 5.13 -8.20 10.51
CA SER A 46 5.97 -7.09 10.05
C SER A 46 7.08 -7.58 9.10
N ALA A 47 7.71 -8.72 9.39
CA ALA A 47 8.73 -9.31 8.53
C ALA A 47 8.18 -9.68 7.14
N TYR A 48 6.98 -10.27 7.07
CA TYR A 48 6.30 -10.58 5.81
C TYR A 48 5.91 -9.32 5.03
N CYS A 49 5.42 -8.29 5.70
CA CYS A 49 5.06 -7.02 5.06
C CYS A 49 6.29 -6.31 4.46
N VAL A 50 7.40 -6.28 5.19
CA VAL A 50 8.67 -5.72 4.69
C VAL A 50 9.19 -6.54 3.51
N HIS A 51 9.16 -7.88 3.62
CA HIS A 51 9.51 -8.77 2.51
C HIS A 51 8.71 -8.45 1.26
N ALA A 52 7.38 -8.46 1.36
CA ALA A 52 6.48 -8.17 0.24
C ALA A 52 6.72 -6.78 -0.36
N THR A 53 6.95 -5.77 0.48
CA THR A 53 7.31 -4.41 0.02
C THR A 53 8.58 -4.44 -0.84
N LEU A 54 9.62 -5.15 -0.39
CA LEU A 54 10.87 -5.26 -1.14
C LEU A 54 10.71 -6.03 -2.45
N GLU A 55 9.88 -7.08 -2.49
CA GLU A 55 9.58 -7.77 -3.76
C GLU A 55 8.96 -6.81 -4.79
N GLY A 56 8.06 -5.94 -4.34
CA GLY A 56 7.44 -4.92 -5.19
C GLY A 56 8.45 -3.87 -5.65
N VAL A 57 9.30 -3.39 -4.74
CA VAL A 57 10.38 -2.42 -5.05
C VAL A 57 11.40 -3.00 -6.03
N LEU A 58 11.66 -4.31 -5.98
CA LEU A 58 12.54 -5.01 -6.91
C LEU A 58 11.83 -5.41 -8.21
N HIS A 59 10.52 -5.14 -8.34
CA HIS A 59 9.69 -5.56 -9.48
C HIS A 59 9.84 -7.04 -9.81
N LEU A 60 9.84 -7.90 -8.78
CA LEU A 60 9.87 -9.34 -9.03
C LEU A 60 8.62 -9.76 -9.83
N PRO A 61 8.71 -10.72 -10.76
CA PRO A 61 7.57 -11.07 -11.61
C PRO A 61 6.43 -11.76 -10.84
N VAL A 62 6.75 -12.42 -9.72
CA VAL A 62 5.78 -13.12 -8.86
C VAL A 62 6.17 -12.97 -7.38
N PRO A 63 5.23 -13.15 -6.44
CA PRO A 63 5.56 -13.31 -5.02
C PRO A 63 6.36 -14.60 -4.78
N LEU A 64 7.36 -14.53 -3.91
CA LEU A 64 8.19 -15.66 -3.49
C LEU A 64 7.58 -16.41 -2.31
N LEU A 65 6.80 -15.71 -1.47
CA LEU A 65 6.14 -16.28 -0.31
C LEU A 65 4.61 -16.10 -0.40
N PRO A 66 3.83 -17.12 -0.01
CA PRO A 66 2.39 -16.94 0.19
C PRO A 66 2.15 -16.07 1.44
N ASP A 67 0.98 -15.43 1.51
CA ASP A 67 0.58 -14.69 2.71
C ASP A 67 -0.16 -15.64 3.67
N PRO A 68 0.47 -16.03 4.80
CA PRO A 68 -0.10 -17.02 5.71
C PRO A 68 -1.31 -16.49 6.49
N ILE A 69 -1.55 -15.18 6.49
CA ILE A 69 -2.61 -14.54 7.28
C ILE A 69 -3.44 -13.52 6.49
N ALA A 70 -3.43 -13.59 5.15
CA ALA A 70 -4.19 -12.69 4.28
C ALA A 70 -5.70 -12.69 4.55
N CYS A 71 -6.23 -13.79 5.08
CA CYS A 71 -7.65 -13.94 5.36
C CYS A 71 -7.92 -13.60 6.82
N TYR A 72 -8.51 -12.44 7.05
CA TYR A 72 -9.23 -12.15 8.28
C TYR A 72 -10.72 -12.08 7.95
N PRO A 73 -11.58 -12.96 8.50
CA PRO A 73 -13.00 -12.99 8.18
C PRO A 73 -13.69 -11.80 8.87
N GLU A 74 -13.65 -10.64 8.21
CA GLU A 74 -14.31 -9.41 8.65
C GLU A 74 -15.36 -8.97 7.62
N ASP A 75 -16.33 -8.19 8.09
CA ASP A 75 -17.29 -7.53 7.22
C ASP A 75 -16.62 -6.38 6.46
N GLU A 76 -16.37 -6.59 5.16
CA GLU A 76 -15.75 -5.58 4.28
C GLU A 76 -16.68 -4.40 3.97
N ALA A 77 -17.98 -4.48 4.25
CA ALA A 77 -18.94 -3.45 3.87
C ALA A 77 -18.63 -2.09 4.51
N LEU A 78 -18.22 -2.09 5.79
CA LEU A 78 -17.84 -0.86 6.48
C LEU A 78 -16.53 -0.25 5.93
N PRO A 79 -15.41 -1.00 5.81
CA PRO A 79 -14.20 -0.52 5.15
C PRO A 79 -14.45 0.06 3.75
N VAL A 80 -15.23 -0.64 2.92
CA VAL A 80 -15.57 -0.18 1.55
C VAL A 80 -16.30 1.17 1.60
N LYS A 81 -17.33 1.30 2.44
CA LYS A 81 -18.06 2.55 2.62
C LYS A 81 -17.16 3.70 3.09
N VAL A 82 -16.22 3.41 3.98
CA VAL A 82 -15.24 4.40 4.47
C VAL A 82 -14.29 4.82 3.35
N ILE A 83 -13.80 3.88 2.54
CA ILE A 83 -12.95 4.15 1.38
C ILE A 83 -13.67 5.08 0.38
N ASP A 84 -14.95 4.82 0.10
CA ASP A 84 -15.74 5.68 -0.78
C ASP A 84 -15.89 7.10 -0.22
N SER A 85 -16.14 7.20 1.09
CA SER A 85 -16.21 8.50 1.78
C SER A 85 -14.89 9.26 1.72
N ILE A 86 -13.74 8.56 1.85
CA ILE A 86 -12.40 9.16 1.73
C ILE A 86 -12.18 9.68 0.29
N LYS A 87 -12.54 8.89 -0.72
CA LYS A 87 -12.42 9.29 -2.12
C LYS A 87 -13.26 10.53 -2.44
N GLU A 88 -14.51 10.57 -1.96
CA GLU A 88 -15.36 11.75 -2.10
C GLU A 88 -14.78 12.98 -1.41
N TYR A 89 -14.25 12.80 -0.19
CA TYR A 89 -13.60 13.88 0.54
C TYR A 89 -12.38 14.41 -0.22
N TRP A 90 -11.53 13.53 -0.77
CA TRP A 90 -10.36 13.93 -1.54
C TRP A 90 -10.74 14.72 -2.80
N LYS A 91 -11.71 14.23 -3.58
CA LYS A 91 -12.21 14.96 -4.76
C LYS A 91 -12.69 16.37 -4.39
N LYS A 92 -13.37 16.54 -3.25
CA LYS A 92 -13.92 17.84 -2.84
C LYS A 92 -12.89 18.78 -2.22
N ASN A 93 -11.83 18.27 -1.60
CA ASN A 93 -10.97 19.08 -0.72
C ASN A 93 -9.48 19.11 -1.11
N VAL A 94 -9.03 18.21 -1.99
CA VAL A 94 -7.62 18.16 -2.42
C VAL A 94 -7.50 18.81 -3.80
N ALA A 95 -7.00 20.05 -3.83
CA ALA A 95 -7.04 20.92 -5.01
C ALA A 95 -6.43 20.29 -6.28
N PHE A 96 -5.30 19.60 -6.18
CA PHE A 96 -4.66 18.99 -7.36
C PHE A 96 -5.41 17.75 -7.89
N LEU A 97 -6.24 17.11 -7.05
CA LEU A 97 -7.09 15.98 -7.46
C LEU A 97 -8.41 16.43 -8.11
N GLN A 98 -8.68 17.74 -8.14
CA GLN A 98 -9.82 18.33 -8.85
C GLN A 98 -9.54 18.55 -10.34
N GLU A 99 -8.27 18.54 -10.74
CA GLU A 99 -7.83 18.91 -12.09
C GLU A 99 -7.78 17.72 -13.07
N GLU A 100 -7.88 16.47 -12.60
CA GLU A 100 -7.80 15.26 -13.43
C GLU A 100 -9.01 15.04 -14.39
N ASP A 101 -10.08 15.84 -14.27
CA ASP A 101 -11.24 15.79 -15.19
C ASP A 101 -11.09 16.73 -16.41
N LYS A 102 -9.96 17.42 -16.60
CA LYS A 102 -9.68 18.16 -17.84
C LYS A 102 -9.10 17.21 -18.90
N PRO A 103 -9.75 17.05 -20.07
CA PRO A 103 -9.15 16.27 -21.16
C PRO A 103 -7.83 16.94 -21.60
N MET A 104 -6.83 16.10 -21.85
CA MET A 104 -5.54 16.49 -22.43
C MET A 104 -5.71 17.10 -23.81
#